data_AF-A0A1I5QD38-F1
#
_entry.id   AF-A0A1I5QD38-F1
#
_cell.length_a   1.000
_cell.length_b   1.000
_cell.length_c   1.000
_cell.angle_alpha   90.00
_cell.angle_beta   90.00
_cell.angle_gamma   90.00
#
_symmetry.space_group_name_H-M   'P 1'
#
loop_
_entity.id
_entity.type
_entity.pdbx_description
1 polymer ?
#
loop_
_entity_poly.entity_id
_entity_poly.type
_entity_poly.pdbx_seq_one_letter_code
_entity_poly.pdbx_strand_id
1 'polypeptide(L)'
;MTATVAAPAQHTTHQRLLHHVAAEDAPQARLDAIVVPNGRPAAYLKDAFRAAREVDATLLLLCSKNARATDAVLAAKRAGVRVRAIDTDEAAGLGAVPPFATSKLLQAKRLLRRTDTSFKRNLGVLVADLAGWQRILFLDDDIRLYPHKDIPLPRPSNLRAAAGLLDEYAAAGLANIGMPDNSVVCHAYRESGGKQDTFVGGGALALGRDAFSSFFPDIYNEDWFFLLSGTGLRATAVTSFAYQHDYDPYRNTVRARSEELGDTLAEGIYCLLDNGRGIADANAAYWADFLESRRAFIRTTLRQVQDAPYLTGGYEDRMRAALKAAHGRSLLIEPDLCVRYLRAWQRDRDTWQTHLLSLRARHASAGDPDAAFDTLGISEIVHKS
;
A
#
# COMPACT_ATOMS: atom_id res chain seq x y z
N MET A 1 3.65 -10.17 41.86
CA MET A 1 2.59 -10.60 40.94
C MET A 1 3.08 -10.35 39.53
N THR A 2 3.57 -11.39 38.86
CA THR A 2 3.97 -11.33 37.45
C THR A 2 2.69 -11.25 36.61
N ALA A 3 2.44 -10.10 35.99
CA ALA A 3 1.35 -9.97 35.03
C ALA A 3 1.59 -10.98 33.91
N THR A 4 0.66 -11.93 33.75
CA THR A 4 0.65 -12.85 32.62
C THR A 4 0.47 -12.01 31.38
N VAL A 5 1.55 -11.81 30.61
CA VAL A 5 1.47 -11.15 29.31
C VAL A 5 0.57 -12.02 28.44
N ALA A 6 -0.56 -11.46 27.99
CA ALA A 6 -1.46 -12.16 27.09
C ALA A 6 -0.69 -12.62 25.84
N ALA A 7 -1.02 -13.80 25.33
CA ALA A 7 -0.39 -14.31 24.12
C ALA A 7 -0.56 -13.30 22.97
N PRO A 8 0.45 -13.12 22.11
CA PRO A 8 0.35 -12.25 20.94
C PRO A 8 -0.89 -12.57 20.10
N ALA A 9 -1.70 -11.56 19.81
CA ALA A 9 -2.88 -11.72 19.00
C ALA A 9 -3.08 -10.48 18.12
N GLN A 10 -3.64 -10.69 16.94
CA GLN A 10 -4.10 -9.60 16.09
C GLN A 10 -5.03 -8.68 16.89
N HIS A 11 -4.80 -7.37 16.79
CA HIS A 11 -5.64 -6.38 17.44
C HIS A 11 -6.79 -5.98 16.53
N THR A 12 -7.90 -5.54 17.14
CA THR A 12 -9.05 -5.05 16.40
C THR A 12 -8.83 -3.68 15.77
N THR A 13 -7.79 -2.95 16.20
CA THR A 13 -7.46 -1.62 15.69
C THR A 13 -5.99 -1.31 15.94
N HIS A 14 -5.38 -0.58 15.00
CA HIS A 14 -4.03 -0.01 15.12
C HIS A 14 -4.05 1.51 15.09
N GLN A 15 -5.23 2.14 15.20
CA GLN A 15 -5.41 3.59 15.06
C GLN A 15 -4.57 4.40 16.07
N ARG A 16 -4.24 3.83 17.24
CA ARG A 16 -3.36 4.48 18.23
C ARG A 16 -1.93 4.72 17.76
N LEU A 17 -1.50 4.07 16.68
CA LEU A 17 -0.20 4.29 16.05
C LEU A 17 -0.21 5.49 15.09
N LEU A 18 -1.37 6.09 14.83
CA LEU A 18 -1.56 7.19 13.89
C LEU A 18 -1.86 8.49 14.61
N HIS A 19 -1.40 9.59 14.01
CA HIS A 19 -1.78 10.94 14.41
C HIS A 19 -2.99 11.38 13.59
N HIS A 20 -4.12 11.63 14.26
CA HIS A 20 -5.32 12.14 13.60
C HIS A 20 -5.30 13.66 13.57
N VAL A 21 -5.31 14.23 12.37
CA VAL A 21 -5.31 15.70 12.18
C VAL A 21 -6.49 16.08 11.29
N ALA A 22 -7.36 16.95 11.81
CA ALA A 22 -8.48 17.48 11.04
C ALA A 22 -7.96 18.30 9.85
N ALA A 23 -8.64 18.23 8.71
CA ALA A 23 -8.13 18.83 7.47
C ALA A 23 -8.10 20.36 7.52
N GLU A 24 -8.99 20.96 8.32
CA GLU A 24 -9.08 22.38 8.63
C GLU A 24 -7.93 22.90 9.50
N ASP A 25 -7.34 22.02 10.33
CA ASP A 25 -6.23 22.37 11.23
C ASP A 25 -4.87 22.09 10.57
N ALA A 26 -4.85 21.29 9.50
CA ALA A 26 -3.63 20.92 8.79
C ALA A 26 -3.09 22.09 7.94
N PRO A 27 -1.77 22.35 7.99
CA PRO A 27 -1.11 23.26 7.06
C PRO A 27 -1.41 22.85 5.61
N GLN A 28 -1.39 23.83 4.71
CA GLN A 28 -1.62 23.59 3.29
C GLN A 28 -0.28 23.68 2.55
N ALA A 29 0.05 22.67 1.76
CA ALA A 29 1.24 22.69 0.89
C ALA A 29 0.93 22.26 -0.55
N ARG A 30 1.90 22.49 -1.43
CA ARG A 30 1.84 22.03 -2.82
C ARG A 30 2.20 20.54 -2.89
N LEU A 31 1.49 19.81 -3.75
CA LEU A 31 1.90 18.49 -4.24
C LEU A 31 2.65 18.65 -5.56
N ASP A 32 3.81 18.00 -5.67
CA ASP A 32 4.60 18.02 -6.91
C ASP A 32 4.03 17.03 -7.93
N ALA A 33 3.60 15.87 -7.45
CA ALA A 33 3.03 14.82 -8.28
C ALA A 33 1.96 13.97 -7.59
N ILE A 34 1.08 13.41 -8.41
CA ILE A 34 0.20 12.30 -8.06
C ILE A 34 0.68 11.08 -8.86
N VAL A 35 0.99 10.00 -8.17
CA VAL A 35 1.44 8.74 -8.76
C VAL A 35 0.33 7.71 -8.67
N VAL A 36 -0.08 7.17 -9.82
CA VAL A 36 -1.20 6.22 -9.91
C VAL A 36 -0.69 4.87 -10.38
N PRO A 37 -0.66 3.83 -9.51
CA PRO A 37 -0.46 2.46 -9.95
C PRO A 37 -1.71 1.97 -10.69
N ASN A 38 -1.75 2.16 -12.01
CA ASN A 38 -2.94 1.96 -12.84
C ASN A 38 -2.98 0.55 -13.43
N GLY A 39 -3.99 -0.25 -13.08
CA GLY A 39 -4.28 -1.56 -13.68
C GLY A 39 -5.57 -1.60 -14.48
N ARG A 40 -6.39 -0.53 -14.43
CA ARG A 40 -7.70 -0.42 -15.04
C ARG A 40 -7.69 0.51 -16.27
N PRO A 41 -8.68 0.37 -17.19
CA PRO A 41 -8.76 1.25 -18.35
C PRO A 41 -8.85 2.73 -17.97
N ALA A 42 -8.40 3.63 -18.86
CA ALA A 42 -8.32 5.07 -18.62
C ALA A 42 -9.63 5.75 -18.17
N ALA A 43 -10.79 5.11 -18.41
CA ALA A 43 -12.09 5.56 -17.92
C ALA A 43 -12.18 5.67 -16.38
N TYR A 44 -11.33 4.95 -15.65
CA TYR A 44 -11.26 4.96 -14.18
C TYR A 44 -10.47 6.17 -13.63
N LEU A 45 -9.61 6.79 -14.45
CA LEU A 45 -8.69 7.87 -14.04
C LEU A 45 -9.33 9.25 -13.88
N LYS A 46 -10.65 9.38 -13.98
CA LYS A 46 -11.35 10.67 -13.95
C LYS A 46 -11.03 11.48 -12.69
N ASP A 47 -10.99 10.83 -11.53
CA ASP A 47 -10.70 11.50 -10.27
C ASP A 47 -9.23 11.89 -10.16
N ALA A 48 -8.31 11.02 -10.60
CA ALA A 48 -6.89 11.34 -10.63
C ALA A 48 -6.60 12.55 -11.56
N PHE A 49 -7.24 12.62 -12.73
CA PHE A 49 -7.13 13.78 -13.63
C PHE A 49 -7.66 15.06 -12.97
N ARG A 50 -8.83 14.97 -12.34
CA ARG A 50 -9.43 16.11 -11.68
C ARG A 50 -8.56 16.60 -10.51
N ALA A 51 -8.04 15.68 -9.70
CA ALA A 51 -7.14 15.97 -8.59
C ALA A 51 -5.88 16.66 -9.07
N ALA A 52 -5.18 16.08 -10.04
CA ALA A 52 -3.94 16.64 -10.58
C ALA A 52 -4.15 18.07 -11.12
N ARG A 53 -5.27 18.32 -11.81
CA ARG A 53 -5.61 19.66 -12.31
C ARG A 53 -5.87 20.66 -11.19
N GLU A 54 -6.62 20.27 -10.16
CA GLU A 54 -7.02 21.17 -9.08
C GLU A 54 -5.86 21.51 -8.12
N VAL A 55 -4.93 20.57 -7.90
CA VAL A 55 -3.74 20.83 -7.08
C VAL A 55 -2.53 21.34 -7.88
N ASP A 56 -2.63 21.41 -9.20
CA ASP A 56 -1.52 21.67 -10.14
C ASP A 56 -0.32 20.72 -9.91
N ALA A 57 -0.62 19.43 -9.81
CA ALA A 57 0.38 18.38 -9.68
C ALA A 57 0.63 17.68 -11.02
N THR A 58 1.85 17.20 -11.22
CA THR A 58 2.17 16.31 -12.35
C THR A 58 1.53 14.96 -12.12
N LEU A 59 0.89 14.37 -13.12
CA LEU A 59 0.38 13.01 -13.01
C LEU A 59 1.41 12.01 -13.56
N LEU A 60 1.81 11.03 -12.74
CA LEU A 60 2.61 9.89 -13.16
C LEU A 60 1.75 8.63 -13.15
N LEU A 61 1.49 8.07 -14.33
CA LEU A 61 0.67 6.89 -14.51
C LEU A 61 1.54 5.67 -14.79
N LEU A 62 1.39 4.63 -13.98
CA LEU A 62 2.17 3.41 -14.09
C LEU A 62 1.22 2.28 -14.50
N CYS A 63 1.15 2.03 -15.80
CA CYS A 63 0.15 1.22 -16.46
C CYS A 63 0.56 -0.25 -16.58
N SER A 64 -0.37 -1.17 -16.34
CA SER A 64 -0.25 -2.59 -16.71
C SER A 64 -1.62 -3.25 -16.80
N LYS A 65 -1.67 -4.56 -17.08
CA LYS A 65 -2.91 -5.35 -17.17
C LYS A 65 -3.85 -4.77 -18.24
N ASN A 66 -4.95 -4.13 -17.83
CA ASN A 66 -5.94 -3.55 -18.74
C ASN A 66 -5.71 -2.04 -18.97
N ALA A 67 -4.68 -1.47 -18.34
CA ALA A 67 -4.24 -0.11 -18.59
C ALA A 67 -3.14 -0.08 -19.67
N ARG A 68 -3.16 0.96 -20.51
CA ARG A 68 -2.11 1.26 -21.49
C ARG A 68 -1.69 2.71 -21.37
N ALA A 69 -0.39 2.98 -21.42
CA ALA A 69 0.14 4.34 -21.24
C ALA A 69 -0.35 5.30 -22.32
N THR A 70 -0.40 4.85 -23.58
CA THR A 70 -0.88 5.63 -24.73
C THR A 70 -2.34 6.09 -24.58
N ASP A 71 -3.24 5.18 -24.20
CA ASP A 71 -4.65 5.51 -23.94
C ASP A 71 -4.80 6.51 -22.78
N ALA A 72 -3.99 6.32 -21.73
CA ALA A 72 -4.01 7.16 -20.56
C ALA A 72 -3.54 8.60 -20.86
N VAL A 73 -2.49 8.76 -21.68
CA VAL A 73 -2.03 10.06 -22.16
C VAL A 73 -3.08 10.76 -23.02
N LEU A 74 -3.74 10.04 -23.93
CA LEU A 74 -4.80 10.62 -24.74
C LEU A 74 -5.98 11.10 -23.88
N ALA A 75 -6.35 10.33 -22.85
CA ALA A 75 -7.40 10.72 -21.91
C ALA A 75 -7.00 11.94 -21.05
N ALA A 76 -5.76 11.98 -20.57
CA ALA A 76 -5.22 13.11 -19.80
C ALA A 76 -5.15 14.40 -20.63
N LYS A 77 -4.74 14.30 -21.91
CA LYS A 77 -4.73 15.43 -22.85
C LYS A 77 -6.12 16.03 -23.03
N ARG A 78 -7.15 15.19 -23.17
CA ARG A 78 -8.56 15.65 -23.23
C ARG A 78 -9.03 16.30 -21.92
N ALA A 79 -8.45 15.90 -20.79
CA ALA A 79 -8.74 16.48 -19.48
C ALA A 79 -7.92 17.76 -19.16
N GLY A 80 -6.93 18.09 -19.99
CA GLY A 80 -6.04 19.25 -19.78
C GLY A 80 -5.06 19.08 -18.63
N VAL A 81 -4.53 17.86 -18.43
CA VAL A 81 -3.65 17.51 -17.30
C VAL A 81 -2.24 17.17 -17.79
N ARG A 82 -1.21 17.69 -17.12
CA ARG A 82 0.19 17.32 -17.35
C ARG A 82 0.42 15.88 -16.91
N VAL A 83 0.75 14.99 -17.85
CA VAL A 83 0.97 13.57 -17.54
C VAL A 83 2.28 13.02 -18.10
N ARG A 84 2.82 12.05 -17.38
CA ARG A 84 3.80 11.05 -17.83
C ARG A 84 3.19 9.67 -17.60
N ALA A 85 3.20 8.80 -18.59
CA ALA A 85 2.67 7.44 -18.46
C ALA A 85 3.68 6.41 -18.95
N ILE A 86 3.79 5.30 -18.24
CA ILE A 86 4.75 4.22 -18.51
C ILE A 86 4.01 2.90 -18.45
N ASP A 87 4.19 2.04 -19.45
CA ASP A 87 3.76 0.65 -19.39
C ASP A 87 4.80 -0.16 -18.60
N THR A 88 4.46 -0.61 -17.40
CA THR A 88 5.43 -1.13 -16.43
C THR A 88 5.95 -2.53 -16.76
N ASP A 89 5.25 -3.28 -17.60
CA ASP A 89 5.74 -4.56 -18.12
C ASP A 89 7.02 -4.36 -18.95
N GLU A 90 7.14 -3.24 -19.67
CA GLU A 90 8.35 -2.86 -20.41
C GLU A 90 9.46 -2.39 -19.45
N ALA A 91 9.10 -1.60 -18.44
CA ALA A 91 10.04 -1.08 -17.45
C ALA A 91 10.67 -2.18 -16.55
N ALA A 92 9.93 -3.26 -16.26
CA ALA A 92 10.38 -4.32 -15.36
C ALA A 92 11.65 -5.03 -15.88
N GLY A 93 11.85 -5.09 -17.19
CA GLY A 93 13.04 -5.69 -17.81
C GLY A 93 14.28 -4.80 -17.81
N LEU A 94 14.14 -3.50 -17.51
CA LEU A 94 15.20 -2.50 -17.66
C LEU A 94 16.01 -2.27 -16.37
N GLY A 95 15.66 -2.95 -15.27
CA GLY A 95 16.44 -2.92 -14.03
C GLY A 95 16.36 -1.60 -13.25
N ALA A 96 15.35 -0.76 -13.49
CA ALA A 96 15.17 0.50 -12.77
C ALA A 96 14.99 0.29 -11.26
N VAL A 97 14.19 -0.70 -10.87
CA VAL A 97 13.99 -1.12 -9.47
C VAL A 97 14.94 -2.29 -9.17
N PRO A 98 15.73 -2.24 -8.08
CA PRO A 98 16.69 -3.28 -7.78
C PRO A 98 15.98 -4.57 -7.33
N PRO A 99 16.59 -5.75 -7.55
CA PRO A 99 16.02 -7.01 -7.09
C PRO A 99 16.14 -7.14 -5.56
N PHE A 100 15.03 -7.53 -4.92
CA PHE A 100 14.97 -7.67 -3.46
C PHE A 100 15.16 -9.12 -2.97
N ALA A 101 15.87 -9.27 -1.86
CA ALA A 101 16.07 -10.54 -1.15
C ALA A 101 14.76 -11.11 -0.59
N THR A 102 13.84 -10.26 -0.16
CA THR A 102 12.47 -10.64 0.21
C THR A 102 11.76 -11.32 -0.95
N SER A 103 11.74 -10.72 -2.14
CA SER A 103 11.13 -11.33 -3.34
C SER A 103 11.77 -12.68 -3.68
N LYS A 104 13.10 -12.79 -3.65
CA LYS A 104 13.83 -14.06 -3.87
C LYS A 104 13.43 -15.14 -2.86
N LEU A 105 13.35 -14.79 -1.57
CA LEU A 105 12.93 -15.69 -0.50
C LEU A 105 11.51 -16.22 -0.74
N LEU A 106 10.57 -15.32 -1.08
CA LEU A 106 9.17 -15.68 -1.30
C LEU A 106 8.98 -16.48 -2.58
N GLN A 107 9.75 -16.20 -3.63
CA GLN A 107 9.75 -17.00 -4.86
C GLN A 107 10.16 -18.44 -4.58
N ALA A 108 11.25 -18.65 -3.84
CA ALA A 108 11.74 -19.97 -3.47
C ALA A 108 10.71 -20.77 -2.63
N LYS A 109 9.90 -20.07 -1.83
CA LYS A 109 8.82 -20.65 -1.01
C LYS A 109 7.46 -20.73 -1.72
N ARG A 110 7.35 -20.29 -2.98
CA ARG A 110 6.09 -20.20 -3.75
C ARG A 110 5.02 -19.34 -3.03
N LEU A 111 5.47 -18.32 -2.32
CA LEU A 111 4.65 -17.35 -1.59
C LEU A 111 4.61 -15.97 -2.27
N LEU A 112 5.43 -15.76 -3.32
CA LEU A 112 5.46 -14.50 -4.06
C LEU A 112 4.10 -14.23 -4.73
N ARG A 113 3.65 -12.97 -4.66
CA ARG A 113 2.41 -12.51 -5.29
C ARG A 113 2.61 -12.35 -6.79
N ARG A 114 1.50 -12.31 -7.52
CA ARG A 114 1.46 -12.03 -8.97
C ARG A 114 0.80 -10.68 -9.22
N THR A 115 1.34 -9.67 -8.56
CA THR A 115 0.89 -8.29 -8.60
C THR A 115 2.10 -7.39 -8.75
N ASP A 116 1.92 -6.26 -9.40
CA ASP A 116 2.98 -5.32 -9.74
C ASP A 116 2.85 -3.98 -8.99
N THR A 117 1.91 -3.88 -8.04
CA THR A 117 1.66 -2.66 -7.25
C THR A 117 2.93 -2.19 -6.55
N SER A 118 3.67 -3.07 -5.88
CA SER A 118 4.93 -2.73 -5.21
C SER A 118 5.99 -2.22 -6.19
N PHE A 119 6.10 -2.84 -7.38
CA PHE A 119 7.02 -2.37 -8.42
C PHE A 119 6.65 -0.95 -8.89
N LYS A 120 5.37 -0.71 -9.18
CA LYS A 120 4.86 0.61 -9.56
C LYS A 120 5.14 1.65 -8.49
N ARG A 121 4.80 1.37 -7.24
CA ARG A 121 5.06 2.31 -6.14
C ARG A 121 6.55 2.61 -5.97
N ASN A 122 7.41 1.60 -6.03
CA ASN A 122 8.87 1.81 -5.99
C ASN A 122 9.38 2.64 -7.17
N LEU A 123 8.91 2.35 -8.40
CA LEU A 123 9.27 3.15 -9.57
C LEU A 123 8.82 4.62 -9.41
N GLY A 124 7.62 4.83 -8.86
CA GLY A 124 7.11 6.15 -8.50
C GLY A 124 8.02 6.91 -7.52
N VAL A 125 8.52 6.24 -6.49
CA VAL A 125 9.47 6.84 -5.54
C VAL A 125 10.80 7.17 -6.21
N LEU A 126 11.34 6.29 -7.07
CA LEU A 126 12.58 6.58 -7.80
C LEU A 126 12.46 7.81 -8.70
N VAL A 127 11.36 7.90 -9.44
CA VAL A 127 11.08 9.07 -10.30
C VAL A 127 10.95 10.32 -9.44
N ALA A 128 10.22 10.25 -8.32
CA ALA A 128 10.04 11.39 -7.42
C ALA A 128 11.36 11.90 -6.84
N ASP A 129 12.22 10.99 -6.39
CA ASP A 129 13.52 11.32 -5.82
C ASP A 129 14.42 12.04 -6.83
N LEU A 130 14.52 11.49 -8.04
CA LEU A 130 15.37 12.04 -9.10
C LEU A 130 14.80 13.32 -9.71
N ALA A 131 13.47 13.41 -9.86
CA ALA A 131 12.80 14.64 -10.30
C ALA A 131 12.88 15.77 -9.26
N GLY A 132 13.42 15.51 -8.06
CA GLY A 132 13.55 16.49 -6.99
C GLY A 132 12.21 16.87 -6.35
N TRP A 133 11.18 16.03 -6.50
CA TRP A 133 9.88 16.24 -5.88
C TRP A 133 10.01 16.15 -4.35
N GLN A 134 9.34 17.06 -3.64
CA GLN A 134 9.33 17.10 -2.19
C GLN A 134 8.14 16.36 -1.61
N ARG A 135 6.99 16.41 -2.30
CA ARG A 135 5.71 15.86 -1.82
C ARG A 135 4.96 15.18 -2.95
N ILE A 136 4.75 13.88 -2.82
CA ILE A 136 3.97 13.08 -3.78
C ILE A 136 2.75 12.47 -3.11
N LEU A 137 1.73 12.15 -3.90
CA LEU A 137 0.57 11.38 -3.48
C LEU A 137 0.49 10.08 -4.27
N PHE A 138 0.51 8.93 -3.61
CA PHE A 138 0.02 7.69 -4.20
C PHE A 138 -1.51 7.67 -4.18
N LEU A 139 -2.10 7.37 -5.33
CA LEU A 139 -3.56 7.28 -5.49
C LEU A 139 -3.89 6.06 -6.35
N ASP A 140 -4.56 5.05 -5.79
CA ASP A 140 -4.99 3.89 -6.56
C ASP A 140 -6.10 4.26 -7.57
N ASP A 141 -6.16 3.55 -8.69
CA ASP A 141 -7.04 3.87 -9.82
C ASP A 141 -8.54 3.60 -9.57
N ASP A 142 -8.89 3.03 -8.43
CA ASP A 142 -10.25 2.78 -7.95
C ASP A 142 -10.65 3.62 -6.73
N ILE A 143 -9.83 4.59 -6.34
CA ILE A 143 -10.15 5.53 -5.27
C ILE A 143 -10.86 6.76 -5.83
N ARG A 144 -11.94 7.14 -5.14
CA ARG A 144 -12.72 8.35 -5.42
C ARG A 144 -12.41 9.42 -4.40
N LEU A 145 -12.15 10.63 -4.92
CA LEU A 145 -11.85 11.80 -4.10
C LEU A 145 -12.99 12.83 -4.10
N TYR A 146 -13.99 12.67 -4.97
CA TYR A 146 -15.01 13.70 -5.24
C TYR A 146 -16.42 13.21 -4.99
N PRO A 147 -17.33 14.10 -4.54
CA PRO A 147 -18.70 13.73 -4.30
C PRO A 147 -19.35 13.05 -5.51
N HIS A 148 -19.97 11.91 -5.25
CA HIS A 148 -21.01 11.37 -6.12
C HIS A 148 -22.36 11.67 -5.47
N LYS A 149 -23.48 11.58 -6.20
CA LYS A 149 -24.84 12.00 -5.79
C LYS A 149 -25.27 11.62 -4.36
N ASP A 150 -24.66 10.60 -3.77
CA ASP A 150 -25.03 10.02 -2.47
C ASP A 150 -23.87 10.02 -1.44
N ILE A 151 -22.70 10.57 -1.76
CA ILE A 151 -21.52 10.50 -0.90
C ILE A 151 -20.85 11.88 -0.83
N PRO A 152 -20.93 12.59 0.31
CA PRO A 152 -20.21 13.84 0.52
C PRO A 152 -18.71 13.54 0.69
N LEU A 153 -18.00 13.47 -0.43
CA LEU A 153 -16.55 13.25 -0.45
C LEU A 153 -15.77 14.58 -0.44
N PRO A 154 -14.50 14.55 -0.03
CA PRO A 154 -13.81 15.75 0.39
C PRO A 154 -13.53 16.76 -0.73
N ARG A 155 -13.12 17.95 -0.28
CA ARG A 155 -12.73 19.05 -1.15
C ARG A 155 -11.26 18.91 -1.57
N PRO A 156 -10.85 19.51 -2.69
CA PRO A 156 -9.47 19.44 -3.20
C PRO A 156 -8.43 20.04 -2.24
N SER A 157 -8.86 20.95 -1.36
CA SER A 157 -8.08 21.46 -0.22
C SER A 157 -7.50 20.35 0.64
N ASN A 158 -8.13 19.19 0.69
CA ASN A 158 -7.73 18.13 1.59
C ASN A 158 -6.48 17.38 1.09
N LEU A 159 -6.21 17.40 -0.21
CA LEU A 159 -4.93 16.90 -0.75
C LEU A 159 -3.77 17.84 -0.37
N ARG A 160 -4.03 19.15 -0.34
CA ARG A 160 -3.06 20.15 0.12
C ARG A 160 -2.85 20.08 1.63
N ALA A 161 -3.88 19.75 2.40
CA ALA A 161 -3.80 19.44 3.83
C ALA A 161 -2.87 18.24 4.07
N ALA A 162 -3.11 17.11 3.40
CA ALA A 162 -2.25 15.94 3.49
C ALA A 162 -0.79 16.26 3.12
N ALA A 163 -0.58 17.09 2.09
CA ALA A 163 0.75 17.54 1.72
C ALA A 163 1.41 18.42 2.80
N GLY A 164 0.66 19.32 3.45
CA GLY A 164 1.23 20.22 4.46
C GLY A 164 1.60 19.52 5.77
N LEU A 165 1.04 18.34 6.04
CA LEU A 165 1.47 17.48 7.14
C LEU A 165 2.86 16.87 6.92
N LEU A 166 3.37 16.85 5.68
CA LEU A 166 4.64 16.17 5.35
C LEU A 166 5.90 16.90 5.85
N ASP A 167 5.75 18.08 6.46
CA ASP A 167 6.84 18.78 7.13
C ASP A 167 7.11 18.20 8.54
N GLU A 168 6.13 17.53 9.14
CA GLU A 168 6.23 16.92 10.47
C GLU A 168 6.14 15.38 10.40
N TYR A 169 5.35 14.86 9.46
CA TYR A 169 5.09 13.44 9.30
C TYR A 169 5.79 12.89 8.06
N ALA A 170 6.32 11.67 8.15
CA ALA A 170 6.91 11.00 6.99
C ALA A 170 5.85 10.67 5.92
N ALA A 171 4.62 10.42 6.36
CA ALA A 171 3.49 10.14 5.50
C ALA A 171 2.18 10.66 6.10
N ALA A 172 1.25 11.02 5.23
CA ALA A 172 -0.11 11.40 5.59
C ALA A 172 -1.09 10.69 4.66
N GLY A 173 -1.96 9.82 5.19
CA GLY A 173 -2.97 9.17 4.37
C GLY A 173 -4.36 9.74 4.57
N LEU A 174 -5.21 9.46 3.58
CA LEU A 174 -6.62 9.79 3.63
C LEU A 174 -7.37 8.60 4.23
N ALA A 175 -8.22 8.85 5.23
CA ALA A 175 -8.98 7.78 5.86
C ALA A 175 -9.92 7.13 4.83
N ASN A 176 -9.79 5.83 4.64
CA ASN A 176 -10.63 5.12 3.70
C ASN A 176 -12.07 5.00 4.23
N ILE A 177 -13.04 5.40 3.41
CA ILE A 177 -14.48 5.24 3.63
C ILE A 177 -15.08 4.46 2.46
N GLY A 178 -16.26 3.86 2.67
CA GLY A 178 -16.82 2.88 1.72
C GLY A 178 -16.31 1.48 2.04
N MET A 179 -15.82 0.76 1.04
CA MET A 179 -15.30 -0.60 1.23
C MET A 179 -14.02 -0.58 2.09
N PRO A 180 -13.97 -1.29 3.23
CA PRO A 180 -12.78 -1.29 4.09
C PRO A 180 -11.53 -1.76 3.34
N ASP A 181 -10.38 -1.14 3.62
CA ASP A 181 -9.08 -1.59 3.10
C ASP A 181 -8.50 -2.64 4.06
N ASN A 182 -9.00 -3.87 3.94
CA ASN A 182 -8.65 -4.99 4.79
C ASN A 182 -8.38 -6.23 3.93
N SER A 183 -7.64 -7.19 4.49
CA SER A 183 -7.50 -8.49 3.85
C SER A 183 -8.84 -9.22 3.73
N VAL A 184 -8.89 -10.23 2.87
CA VAL A 184 -10.08 -11.09 2.70
C VAL A 184 -10.55 -11.72 4.02
N VAL A 185 -9.62 -12.12 4.90
CA VAL A 185 -9.96 -12.69 6.21
C VAL A 185 -10.64 -11.64 7.09
N CYS A 186 -10.08 -10.43 7.14
CA CYS A 186 -10.61 -9.33 7.93
C CYS A 186 -11.97 -8.83 7.40
N HIS A 187 -12.19 -8.82 6.07
CA HIS A 187 -13.51 -8.60 5.49
C HIS A 187 -14.52 -9.62 5.99
N ALA A 188 -14.21 -10.92 5.90
CA ALA A 188 -15.11 -11.98 6.36
C ALA A 188 -15.41 -11.89 7.86
N TYR A 189 -14.42 -11.49 8.67
CA TYR A 189 -14.62 -11.23 10.08
C TYR A 189 -15.60 -10.09 10.33
N ARG A 190 -15.42 -8.95 9.65
CA ARG A 190 -16.36 -7.82 9.74
C ARG A 190 -17.77 -8.19 9.29
N GLU A 191 -17.88 -8.85 8.15
CA GLU A 191 -19.16 -9.26 7.56
C GLU A 191 -19.87 -10.37 8.34
N SER A 192 -19.18 -11.08 9.23
CA SER A 192 -19.80 -12.05 10.14
C SER A 192 -20.10 -11.48 11.54
N GLY A 193 -19.95 -10.16 11.72
CA GLY A 193 -20.29 -9.45 12.96
C GLY A 193 -19.09 -9.10 13.85
N GLY A 194 -17.87 -9.44 13.41
CA GLY A 194 -16.64 -9.01 14.04
C GLY A 194 -16.38 -7.50 13.93
N LYS A 195 -15.50 -6.98 14.78
CA LYS A 195 -15.04 -5.58 14.74
C LYS A 195 -13.56 -5.54 14.42
N GLN A 196 -13.21 -4.94 13.30
CA GLN A 196 -11.83 -4.72 12.87
C GLN A 196 -11.77 -3.36 12.18
N ASP A 197 -10.98 -2.41 12.66
CA ASP A 197 -10.75 -1.14 11.97
C ASP A 197 -9.84 -1.32 10.75
N THR A 198 -9.79 -0.30 9.90
CA THR A 198 -8.75 -0.16 8.87
C THR A 198 -7.50 0.48 9.48
N PHE A 199 -6.41 0.50 8.72
CA PHE A 199 -5.27 1.37 8.98
C PHE A 199 -5.13 2.36 7.82
N VAL A 200 -4.12 3.22 7.83
CA VAL A 200 -3.78 3.97 6.63
C VAL A 200 -3.25 3.03 5.55
N GLY A 201 -3.78 3.17 4.33
CA GLY A 201 -3.42 2.34 3.17
C GLY A 201 -2.84 3.16 2.03
N GLY A 202 -2.08 2.51 1.16
CA GLY A 202 -1.42 3.09 -0.01
C GLY A 202 -2.39 3.52 -1.11
N GLY A 203 -3.69 3.22 -0.96
CA GLY A 203 -4.74 3.66 -1.88
C GLY A 203 -4.85 5.18 -1.98
N ALA A 204 -4.54 5.91 -0.91
CA ALA A 204 -4.50 7.37 -0.89
C ALA A 204 -3.50 7.84 0.18
N LEU A 205 -2.21 7.87 -0.18
CA LEU A 205 -1.10 8.08 0.75
C LEU A 205 -0.12 9.14 0.23
N ALA A 206 -0.04 10.28 0.93
CA ALA A 206 0.92 11.33 0.66
C ALA A 206 2.25 11.02 1.37
N LEU A 207 3.37 11.26 0.67
CA LEU A 207 4.72 10.96 1.13
C LEU A 207 5.63 12.18 0.99
N GLY A 208 6.35 12.47 2.07
CA GLY A 208 7.42 13.47 2.07
C GLY A 208 8.73 12.87 1.57
N ARG A 209 9.62 13.74 1.08
CA ARG A 209 10.95 13.34 0.57
C ARG A 209 11.75 12.45 1.54
N ASP A 210 11.64 12.68 2.84
CA ASP A 210 12.33 11.89 3.87
C ASP A 210 11.86 10.43 3.91
N ALA A 211 10.66 10.14 3.39
CA ALA A 211 10.13 8.79 3.23
C ALA A 211 10.70 8.06 2.02
N PHE A 212 11.30 8.75 1.03
CA PHE A 212 11.80 8.12 -0.20
C PHE A 212 12.96 7.16 0.06
N SER A 213 13.63 7.26 1.21
CA SER A 213 14.64 6.30 1.65
C SER A 213 14.07 4.91 2.02
N SER A 214 12.75 4.72 1.93
CA SER A 214 12.03 3.47 2.18
C SER A 214 11.51 2.89 0.87
N PHE A 215 11.07 1.63 0.88
CA PHE A 215 10.60 0.91 -0.29
C PHE A 215 9.38 0.04 0.03
N PHE A 216 8.63 -0.32 -1.00
CA PHE A 216 7.47 -1.19 -0.95
C PHE A 216 7.89 -2.64 -1.29
N PRO A 217 7.92 -3.58 -0.32
CA PRO A 217 8.23 -4.98 -0.62
C PRO A 217 7.09 -5.66 -1.39
N ASP A 218 7.37 -6.78 -2.06
CA ASP A 218 6.38 -7.51 -2.87
C ASP A 218 5.52 -8.49 -2.04
N ILE A 219 4.75 -7.92 -1.11
CA ILE A 219 3.75 -8.59 -0.27
C ILE A 219 2.46 -7.76 -0.23
N TYR A 220 1.36 -8.28 0.32
CA TYR A 220 0.19 -7.46 0.64
C TYR A 220 0.49 -6.63 1.89
N ASN A 221 -0.16 -5.47 2.03
CA ASN A 221 0.21 -4.43 3.01
C ASN A 221 1.67 -3.96 2.85
N GLU A 222 2.14 -3.85 1.60
CA GLU A 222 3.49 -3.34 1.31
C GLU A 222 3.71 -1.90 1.78
N ASP A 223 2.62 -1.13 1.83
CA ASP A 223 2.53 0.22 2.39
C ASP A 223 2.80 0.24 3.90
N TRP A 224 2.29 -0.71 4.66
CA TRP A 224 2.59 -0.81 6.09
C TRP A 224 4.08 -1.03 6.32
N PHE A 225 4.74 -1.81 5.47
CA PHE A 225 6.20 -1.99 5.52
C PHE A 225 6.98 -0.76 5.06
N PHE A 226 6.46 -0.03 4.07
CA PHE A 226 7.05 1.23 3.62
C PHE A 226 7.11 2.25 4.77
N LEU A 227 6.06 2.32 5.59
CA LEU A 227 5.95 3.22 6.75
C LEU A 227 6.88 2.86 7.91
N LEU A 228 7.45 1.65 7.94
CA LEU A 228 8.40 1.25 8.98
C LEU A 228 9.77 1.90 8.77
N SER A 229 10.41 2.26 9.88
CA SER A 229 11.84 2.45 10.01
C SER A 229 12.52 1.12 10.40
N GLY A 230 13.84 1.12 10.58
CA GLY A 230 14.52 -0.07 11.11
C GLY A 230 14.14 -0.43 12.55
N THR A 231 13.52 0.48 13.30
CA THR A 231 13.24 0.33 14.74
C THR A 231 11.74 0.35 15.09
N GLY A 232 10.89 1.00 14.29
CA GLY A 232 9.46 1.13 14.56
C GLY A 232 8.71 1.84 13.44
N LEU A 233 7.49 2.33 13.72
CA LEU A 233 6.71 3.11 12.76
C LEU A 233 7.27 4.53 12.62
N ARG A 234 7.38 5.04 11.40
CA ARG A 234 7.67 6.46 11.16
C ARG A 234 6.45 7.30 11.51
N ALA A 235 6.65 8.53 11.98
CA ALA A 235 5.55 9.45 12.28
C ALA A 235 4.58 9.53 11.07
N THR A 236 3.34 9.09 11.27
CA THR A 236 2.35 8.94 10.21
C THR A 236 1.04 9.57 10.67
N ALA A 237 0.49 10.44 9.83
CA ALA A 237 -0.77 11.11 10.08
C ALA A 237 -1.90 10.55 9.22
N VAL A 238 -3.13 10.76 9.68
CA VAL A 238 -4.34 10.56 8.89
C VAL A 238 -5.12 11.87 8.89
N THR A 239 -5.54 12.29 7.70
CA THR A 239 -6.39 13.47 7.52
C THR A 239 -7.37 13.25 6.38
N SER A 240 -8.55 13.87 6.46
CA SER A 240 -9.59 13.76 5.43
C SER A 240 -9.98 12.30 5.12
N PHE A 241 -10.74 12.11 4.03
CA PHE A 241 -11.28 10.85 3.59
C PHE A 241 -10.96 10.57 2.12
N ALA A 242 -10.93 9.30 1.75
CA ALA A 242 -10.97 8.85 0.37
C ALA A 242 -11.98 7.70 0.28
N TYR A 243 -12.70 7.57 -0.83
CA TYR A 243 -13.71 6.52 -0.95
C TYR A 243 -13.24 5.38 -1.83
N GLN A 244 -13.26 4.17 -1.29
CA GLN A 244 -13.00 2.96 -2.02
C GLN A 244 -14.30 2.33 -2.53
N HIS A 245 -14.34 2.02 -3.83
CA HIS A 245 -15.48 1.33 -4.45
C HIS A 245 -15.73 -0.04 -3.83
N ASP A 246 -17.01 -0.41 -3.77
CA ASP A 246 -17.42 -1.75 -3.39
C ASP A 246 -16.91 -2.78 -4.41
N TYR A 247 -16.45 -3.91 -3.90
CA TYR A 247 -16.07 -5.06 -4.69
C TYR A 247 -16.38 -6.34 -3.91
N ASP A 248 -16.39 -7.49 -4.60
CA ASP A 248 -16.51 -8.79 -3.93
C ASP A 248 -15.10 -9.30 -3.58
N PRO A 249 -14.66 -9.27 -2.30
CA PRO A 249 -13.34 -9.73 -1.90
C PRO A 249 -13.19 -11.25 -2.03
N TYR A 250 -14.31 -11.99 -2.04
CA TYR A 250 -14.36 -13.44 -2.07
C TYR A 250 -14.46 -14.01 -3.48
N ARG A 251 -14.58 -13.15 -4.50
CA ARG A 251 -14.72 -13.55 -5.92
C ARG A 251 -13.66 -14.55 -6.38
N ASN A 252 -12.44 -14.45 -5.86
CA ASN A 252 -11.35 -15.35 -6.23
C ASN A 252 -10.50 -15.77 -5.01
N THR A 253 -10.49 -17.06 -4.70
CA THR A 253 -9.68 -17.65 -3.62
C THR A 253 -8.16 -17.44 -3.77
N VAL A 254 -7.67 -17.14 -4.97
CA VAL A 254 -6.27 -16.77 -5.21
C VAL A 254 -5.90 -15.49 -4.45
N ARG A 255 -6.83 -14.53 -4.33
CA ARG A 255 -6.63 -13.29 -3.57
C ARG A 255 -6.40 -13.58 -2.09
N ALA A 256 -7.27 -14.37 -1.47
CA ALA A 256 -7.12 -14.81 -0.08
C ALA A 256 -5.78 -15.51 0.18
N ARG A 257 -5.30 -16.32 -0.78
CA ARG A 257 -3.98 -16.97 -0.68
C ARG A 257 -2.81 -15.99 -0.85
N SER A 258 -2.96 -14.94 -1.65
CA SER A 258 -1.85 -14.01 -1.94
C SER A 258 -1.72 -12.92 -0.88
N GLU A 259 -2.79 -12.61 -0.15
CA GLU A 259 -2.79 -11.61 0.92
C GLU A 259 -2.26 -12.16 2.24
N GLU A 260 -2.54 -13.43 2.57
CA GLU A 260 -2.35 -13.98 3.92
C GLU A 260 -0.94 -13.79 4.50
N LEU A 261 0.11 -13.95 3.70
CA LEU A 261 1.48 -13.75 4.19
C LEU A 261 1.73 -12.29 4.57
N GLY A 262 1.35 -11.37 3.69
CA GLY A 262 1.54 -9.93 3.92
C GLY A 262 0.72 -9.45 5.11
N ASP A 263 -0.54 -9.88 5.19
CA ASP A 263 -1.44 -9.57 6.31
C ASP A 263 -0.90 -10.12 7.63
N THR A 264 -0.45 -11.37 7.66
CA THR A 264 0.16 -11.98 8.86
C THR A 264 1.39 -11.23 9.34
N LEU A 265 2.27 -10.86 8.42
CA LEU A 265 3.50 -10.14 8.76
C LEU A 265 3.20 -8.71 9.24
N ALA A 266 2.30 -8.01 8.54
CA ALA A 266 1.89 -6.65 8.88
C ALA A 266 1.20 -6.59 10.25
N GLU A 267 0.14 -7.37 10.45
CA GLU A 267 -0.59 -7.48 11.72
C GLU A 267 0.34 -7.91 12.86
N GLY A 268 1.25 -8.86 12.60
CA GLY A 268 2.23 -9.33 13.57
C GLY A 268 3.22 -8.25 14.00
N ILE A 269 3.73 -7.43 13.08
CA ILE A 269 4.63 -6.33 13.45
C ILE A 269 3.85 -5.22 14.15
N TYR A 270 2.70 -4.85 13.63
CA TYR A 270 1.95 -3.71 14.15
C TYR A 270 1.38 -4.01 15.53
N CYS A 271 1.01 -5.26 15.83
CA CYS A 271 0.69 -5.72 17.19
C CYS A 271 1.86 -5.50 18.18
N LEU A 272 3.12 -5.73 17.78
CA LEU A 272 4.28 -5.45 18.63
C LEU A 272 4.39 -3.96 18.93
N LEU A 273 4.31 -3.12 17.89
CA LEU A 273 4.42 -1.66 18.02
C LEU A 273 3.34 -1.11 18.93
N ASP A 274 2.13 -1.60 18.74
CA ASP A 274 0.96 -1.33 19.57
C ASP A 274 1.21 -1.65 21.06
N ASN A 275 1.92 -2.74 21.33
CA ASN A 275 2.27 -3.15 22.69
C ASN A 275 3.53 -2.45 23.22
N GLY A 276 3.99 -1.38 22.56
CA GLY A 276 5.17 -0.62 22.94
C GLY A 276 6.49 -1.36 22.71
N ARG A 277 6.47 -2.44 21.92
CA ARG A 277 7.63 -3.28 21.59
C ARG A 277 8.21 -2.89 20.23
N GLY A 278 9.48 -3.24 20.00
CA GLY A 278 10.18 -2.91 18.76
C GLY A 278 10.08 -4.04 17.72
N ILE A 279 10.47 -3.75 16.48
CA ILE A 279 10.57 -4.79 15.42
C ILE A 279 11.57 -5.89 15.82
N ALA A 280 12.61 -5.56 16.59
CA ALA A 280 13.61 -6.51 17.09
C ALA A 280 13.02 -7.61 17.99
N ASP A 281 11.85 -7.39 18.56
CA ASP A 281 11.13 -8.35 19.39
C ASP A 281 10.43 -9.46 18.58
N ALA A 282 10.33 -9.32 17.26
CA ALA A 282 9.70 -10.25 16.34
C ALA A 282 10.57 -11.50 16.07
N ASN A 283 10.96 -12.20 17.15
CA ASN A 283 11.77 -13.40 17.11
C ASN A 283 10.94 -14.67 16.82
N ALA A 284 11.59 -15.83 16.72
CA ALA A 284 10.91 -17.08 16.38
C ALA A 284 9.84 -17.52 17.40
N ALA A 285 10.05 -17.24 18.70
CA ALA A 285 9.05 -17.56 19.73
C ALA A 285 7.82 -16.67 19.59
N TYR A 286 8.03 -15.36 19.38
CA TYR A 286 6.94 -14.43 19.09
C TYR A 286 6.11 -14.87 17.89
N TRP A 287 6.76 -15.23 16.77
CA TRP A 287 6.06 -15.67 15.58
C TRP A 287 5.35 -17.01 15.77
N ALA A 288 5.87 -17.93 16.58
CA ALA A 288 5.18 -19.18 16.89
C ALA A 288 3.82 -18.91 17.54
N ASP A 289 3.80 -18.08 18.59
CA ASP A 289 2.57 -17.73 19.30
C ASP A 289 1.62 -16.91 18.42
N PHE A 290 2.14 -15.91 17.70
CA PHE A 290 1.32 -15.06 16.84
C PHE A 290 0.69 -15.85 15.68
N LEU A 291 1.43 -16.77 15.06
CA LEU A 291 0.90 -17.61 13.98
C LEU A 291 -0.19 -18.57 14.46
N GLU A 292 -0.05 -19.12 15.68
CA GLU A 292 -1.12 -19.92 16.28
C GLU A 292 -2.38 -19.08 16.48
N SER A 293 -2.22 -17.86 17.02
CA SER A 293 -3.32 -16.92 17.25
C SER A 293 -3.99 -16.50 15.93
N ARG A 294 -3.21 -16.15 14.89
CA ARG A 294 -3.71 -15.82 13.54
C ARG A 294 -4.49 -16.99 12.93
N ARG A 295 -4.01 -18.23 13.07
CA ARG A 295 -4.73 -19.43 12.59
C ARG A 295 -6.02 -19.66 13.35
N ALA A 296 -6.02 -19.43 14.67
CA ALA A 296 -7.23 -19.51 15.49
C ALA A 296 -8.25 -18.43 15.12
N PHE A 297 -7.79 -17.23 14.78
CA PHE A 297 -8.62 -16.15 14.25
C PHE A 297 -9.33 -16.59 12.97
N ILE A 298 -8.61 -17.08 11.95
CA ILE A 298 -9.23 -17.55 10.69
C ILE A 298 -10.27 -18.65 10.93
N ARG A 299 -9.98 -19.63 11.81
CA ARG A 299 -10.93 -20.69 12.16
C ARG A 299 -12.17 -20.15 12.87
N THR A 300 -12.01 -19.14 13.71
CA THR A 300 -13.12 -18.50 14.43
C THR A 300 -13.98 -17.71 13.46
N THR A 301 -13.39 -16.92 12.57
CA THR A 301 -14.10 -16.24 11.48
C THR A 301 -14.86 -17.23 10.61
N LEU A 302 -14.26 -18.38 10.26
CA LEU A 302 -14.95 -19.41 9.49
C LEU A 302 -16.21 -19.93 10.19
N ARG A 303 -16.16 -20.14 11.52
CA ARG A 303 -17.34 -20.53 12.31
C ARG A 303 -18.39 -19.42 12.35
N GLN A 304 -17.97 -18.17 12.59
CA GLN A 304 -18.88 -17.02 12.60
C GLN A 304 -19.62 -16.85 11.28
N VAL A 305 -18.95 -17.06 10.15
CA VAL A 305 -19.59 -17.05 8.83
C VAL A 305 -20.64 -18.16 8.70
N GLN A 306 -20.36 -19.36 9.21
CA GLN A 306 -21.30 -20.49 9.18
C GLN A 306 -22.52 -20.27 10.09
N ASP A 307 -22.32 -19.57 11.20
CA ASP A 307 -23.34 -19.34 12.22
C ASP A 307 -24.14 -18.04 11.95
N ALA A 308 -23.73 -17.21 10.98
CA ALA A 308 -24.37 -15.94 10.65
C ALA A 308 -25.64 -16.15 9.81
N PRO A 309 -26.85 -15.91 10.36
CA PRO A 309 -28.10 -16.27 9.70
C PRO A 309 -28.42 -15.44 8.44
N TYR A 310 -27.76 -14.29 8.26
CA TYR A 310 -27.96 -13.39 7.12
C TYR A 310 -26.98 -13.64 5.97
N LEU A 311 -25.92 -14.42 6.18
CA LEU A 311 -25.02 -14.86 5.12
C LEU A 311 -25.59 -16.16 4.55
N THR A 312 -26.02 -16.15 3.29
CA THR A 312 -26.65 -17.31 2.67
C THR A 312 -26.23 -17.50 1.22
N GLY A 313 -26.35 -18.73 0.74
CA GLY A 313 -26.20 -19.10 -0.66
C GLY A 313 -24.79 -18.87 -1.20
N GLY A 314 -24.70 -18.54 -2.50
CA GLY A 314 -23.42 -18.49 -3.20
C GLY A 314 -22.43 -17.44 -2.68
N TYR A 315 -22.88 -16.41 -1.94
CA TYR A 315 -22.00 -15.42 -1.32
C TYR A 315 -21.26 -16.02 -0.11
N GLU A 316 -22.00 -16.68 0.78
CA GLU A 316 -21.46 -17.42 1.92
C GLU A 316 -20.46 -18.49 1.46
N ASP A 317 -20.80 -19.26 0.41
CA ASP A 317 -19.93 -20.28 -0.15
C ASP A 317 -18.58 -19.72 -0.62
N ARG A 318 -18.60 -18.57 -1.30
CA ARG A 318 -17.37 -17.88 -1.73
C ARG A 318 -16.55 -17.41 -0.53
N MET A 319 -17.19 -16.81 0.47
CA MET A 319 -16.54 -16.35 1.69
C MET A 319 -15.85 -17.51 2.42
N ARG A 320 -16.55 -18.64 2.60
CA ARG A 320 -16.00 -19.85 3.21
C ARG A 320 -14.85 -20.46 2.40
N ALA A 321 -14.98 -20.49 1.08
CA ALA A 321 -13.92 -20.97 0.20
C ALA A 321 -12.65 -20.09 0.30
N ALA A 322 -12.83 -18.77 0.38
CA ALA A 322 -11.75 -17.81 0.55
C ALA A 322 -11.05 -17.97 1.91
N LEU A 323 -11.81 -18.09 3.01
CA LEU A 323 -11.26 -18.35 4.35
C LEU A 323 -10.48 -19.67 4.43
N LYS A 324 -11.00 -20.74 3.83
CA LYS A 324 -10.27 -22.02 3.74
C LYS A 324 -8.97 -21.87 2.95
N ALA A 325 -8.98 -21.08 1.89
CA ALA A 325 -7.79 -20.82 1.08
C ALA A 325 -6.73 -19.99 1.83
N ALA A 326 -7.14 -18.96 2.57
CA ALA A 326 -6.26 -18.22 3.48
C ALA A 326 -5.72 -19.12 4.59
N HIS A 327 -6.58 -19.94 5.22
CA HIS A 327 -6.14 -20.88 6.25
C HIS A 327 -5.09 -21.86 5.72
N GLY A 328 -5.35 -22.48 4.57
CA GLY A 328 -4.39 -23.39 3.93
C GLY A 328 -3.05 -22.70 3.61
N ARG A 329 -3.07 -21.43 3.20
CA ARG A 329 -1.85 -20.62 3.02
C ARG A 329 -1.14 -20.37 4.35
N SER A 330 -1.86 -20.04 5.42
CA SER A 330 -1.30 -19.74 6.74
C SER A 330 -0.52 -20.91 7.36
N LEU A 331 -0.84 -22.15 6.96
CA LEU A 331 -0.11 -23.35 7.39
C LEU A 331 1.28 -23.46 6.75
N LEU A 332 1.54 -22.77 5.63
CA LEU A 332 2.85 -22.71 4.98
C LEU A 332 3.75 -21.61 5.56
N ILE A 333 3.20 -20.77 6.44
CA ILE A 333 3.93 -19.67 7.08
C ILE A 333 4.52 -20.20 8.38
N GLU A 334 5.84 -20.35 8.42
CA GLU A 334 6.57 -20.84 9.59
C GLU A 334 7.20 -19.68 10.37
N PRO A 335 7.46 -19.84 11.69
CA PRO A 335 8.15 -18.81 12.46
C PRO A 335 9.52 -18.41 11.89
N ASP A 336 10.32 -19.39 11.43
CA ASP A 336 11.62 -19.13 10.78
C ASP A 336 11.47 -18.31 9.49
N LEU A 337 10.42 -18.57 8.71
CA LEU A 337 10.15 -17.78 7.51
C LEU A 337 9.93 -16.30 7.86
N CYS A 338 9.17 -16.01 8.91
CA CYS A 338 8.89 -14.63 9.33
C CYS A 338 10.17 -13.92 9.78
N VAL A 339 11.00 -14.58 10.61
CA VAL A 339 12.31 -14.04 11.03
C VAL A 339 13.24 -13.80 9.84
N ARG A 340 13.33 -14.76 8.92
CA ARG A 340 14.16 -14.64 7.72
C ARG A 340 13.65 -13.55 6.78
N TYR A 341 12.34 -13.38 6.69
CA TYR A 341 11.73 -12.32 5.91
C TYR A 341 12.12 -10.95 6.47
N LEU A 342 12.02 -10.73 7.78
CA LEU A 342 12.42 -9.46 8.40
C LEU A 342 13.91 -9.15 8.20
N ARG A 343 14.78 -10.15 8.32
CA ARG A 343 16.22 -10.00 8.01
C ARG A 343 16.47 -9.68 6.54
N ALA A 344 15.73 -10.32 5.63
CA ALA A 344 15.81 -10.00 4.20
C ALA A 344 15.32 -8.58 3.92
N TRP A 345 14.22 -8.18 4.54
CA TRP A 345 13.66 -6.83 4.42
C TRP A 345 14.65 -5.76 4.91
N GLN A 346 15.33 -5.98 6.05
CA GLN A 346 16.37 -5.07 6.52
C GLN A 346 17.50 -4.89 5.49
N ARG A 347 18.01 -6.00 4.91
CA ARG A 347 19.02 -5.92 3.83
C ARG A 347 18.51 -5.24 2.57
N ASP A 348 17.22 -5.39 2.27
CA ASP A 348 16.60 -4.73 1.13
C ASP A 348 16.50 -3.21 1.35
N ARG A 349 16.35 -2.75 2.60
CA ARG A 349 16.45 -1.31 2.92
C ARG A 349 17.84 -0.76 2.59
N ASP A 350 18.90 -1.49 2.96
CA ASP A 350 20.27 -1.09 2.65
C ASP A 350 20.54 -1.11 1.14
N THR A 351 20.01 -2.13 0.45
CA THR A 351 20.07 -2.26 -1.00
C THR A 351 19.38 -1.07 -1.67
N TRP A 352 18.18 -0.72 -1.22
CA TRP A 352 17.41 0.41 -1.72
C TRP A 352 18.14 1.74 -1.53
N GLN A 353 18.66 2.01 -0.33
CA GLN A 353 19.38 3.24 -0.04
C GLN A 353 20.66 3.36 -0.87
N THR A 354 21.40 2.26 -1.01
CA THR A 354 22.60 2.20 -1.86
C THR A 354 22.25 2.48 -3.32
N HIS A 355 21.15 1.91 -3.81
CA HIS A 355 20.65 2.14 -5.17
C HIS A 355 20.27 3.60 -5.41
N LEU A 356 19.54 4.22 -4.48
CA LEU A 356 19.20 5.64 -4.55
C LEU A 356 20.44 6.54 -4.58
N LEU A 357 21.43 6.28 -3.72
CA LEU A 357 22.68 7.05 -3.71
C LEU A 357 23.45 6.91 -5.03
N SER A 358 23.50 5.71 -5.59
CA SER A 358 24.10 5.45 -6.90
C SER A 358 23.38 6.19 -8.04
N LEU A 359 22.04 6.19 -8.03
CA LEU A 359 21.23 6.92 -9.01
C LEU A 359 21.47 8.43 -8.91
N ARG A 360 21.40 9.00 -7.70
CA ARG A 360 21.65 10.42 -7.44
C ARG A 360 23.04 10.86 -7.90
N ALA A 361 24.07 10.03 -7.67
CA ALA A 361 25.43 10.34 -8.09
C ALA A 361 25.61 10.41 -9.62
N ARG A 362 24.79 9.69 -10.39
CA ARG A 362 24.78 9.73 -11.86
C ARG A 362 23.84 10.80 -12.42
N HIS A 363 22.95 11.34 -11.60
CA HIS A 363 21.91 12.26 -12.03
C HIS A 363 22.47 13.69 -12.16
N ALA A 364 22.61 14.17 -13.39
CA ALA A 364 23.31 15.42 -13.68
C ALA A 364 22.47 16.70 -13.46
N SER A 365 21.14 16.60 -13.36
CA SER A 365 20.24 17.76 -13.31
C SER A 365 19.00 17.53 -12.46
N ALA A 366 19.08 17.86 -11.18
CA ALA A 366 17.92 17.83 -10.29
C ALA A 366 16.82 18.78 -10.78
N GLY A 367 15.56 18.32 -10.75
CA GLY A 367 14.37 19.16 -11.00
C GLY A 367 13.68 18.97 -12.35
N ASP A 368 14.18 18.09 -13.22
CA ASP A 368 13.51 17.73 -14.48
C ASP A 368 13.07 16.24 -14.45
N PRO A 369 11.75 15.95 -14.48
CA PRO A 369 11.26 14.58 -14.60
C PRO A 369 11.79 13.84 -15.84
N ASP A 370 12.03 14.54 -16.95
CA ASP A 370 12.54 13.89 -18.17
C ASP A 370 13.98 13.36 -17.95
N ALA A 371 14.83 14.13 -17.26
CA ALA A 371 16.17 13.68 -16.85
C ALA A 371 16.15 12.53 -15.83
N ALA A 372 15.10 12.44 -15.00
CA ALA A 372 14.91 11.30 -14.09
C ALA A 372 14.68 10.00 -14.88
N PHE A 373 13.85 10.03 -15.94
CA PHE A 373 13.60 8.86 -16.78
C PHE A 373 14.86 8.41 -17.53
N ASP A 374 15.68 9.35 -18.03
CA ASP A 374 16.96 9.04 -18.65
C ASP A 374 17.92 8.34 -17.67
N THR A 375 18.01 8.84 -16.43
CA THR A 375 18.88 8.28 -15.39
C THR A 375 18.47 6.85 -15.01
N LEU A 376 17.16 6.57 -15.06
CA LEU A 376 16.57 5.26 -14.83
C LEU A 376 16.65 4.34 -16.06
N GLY A 377 17.06 4.85 -17.22
CA GLY A 377 17.15 4.08 -18.47
C GLY A 377 15.78 3.71 -19.05
N ILE A 378 14.76 4.54 -18.82
CA ILE A 378 13.37 4.25 -19.23
C ILE A 378 12.72 5.37 -20.07
N SER A 379 13.50 6.34 -20.55
CA SER A 379 12.96 7.50 -21.28
C SER A 379 12.25 7.12 -22.59
N GLU A 380 12.74 6.12 -23.31
CA GLU A 380 12.16 5.65 -24.57
C GLU A 380 10.73 5.07 -24.42
N ILE A 381 10.36 4.62 -23.22
CA ILE A 381 9.04 4.03 -22.93
C ILE A 381 8.10 4.99 -22.19
N VAL A 382 8.50 6.26 -22.04
CA VAL A 382 7.69 7.27 -21.36
C VAL A 382 6.84 8.03 -22.37
N HIS A 383 5.52 7.95 -22.20
CA HIS A 383 4.56 8.72 -22.98
C HIS A 383 4.19 10.02 -22.26
N LYS A 384 4.06 11.12 -23.00
CA LYS A 384 3.72 12.45 -22.45
C LYS A 384 2.63 13.18 -23.22
N SER A 385 1.84 14.00 -22.50
CA SER A 385 0.78 14.86 -23.05
C SER A 385 1.25 16.25 -23.42
#